data_AF-A0A088S0Z4-F1
#
_entry.id   AF-A0A088S0Z4-F1
#
_cell.length_a   1.000
_cell.length_b   1.000
_cell.length_c   1.000
_cell.angle_alpha   90.00
_cell.angle_beta   90.00
_cell.angle_gamma   90.00
#
_symmetry.space_group_name_H-M   'P 1'
#
loop_
_entity.id
_entity.type
_entity.pdbx_description
1 polymer ?
#
loop_
_entity_poly.entity_id
_entity_poly.type
_entity_poly.pdbx_seq_one_letter_code
_entity_poly.pdbx_strand_id
1 'polypeptide(L)'
;MSVVAATKKGAVADTLRRSQVAENIFSAQDQTMRQQEQIAHMTEENDQIKKEINSMSGAHYDYVKADKLASLQSDVDGLERRYQFEKMRKNDLTKRYQLARIDLLHSRRMKGGVNVEKEQAAAVQRQVDILESRLDQTLGQFNDALSYNKELRDRIDVIREERRVFLRVHKRMEDDLKAKKRLMAEHIEKSNRDMDDRDAQLREVERLRVALVEQRQAYTKQLHDLDTAMMDIKAMREEQTEMQLELEAREYEFEERMSDANVARAQEEADTSRRAMGASASSNGEEPTSTTCGEGHDGVQNVISVEKEAMSITSILAQIKDALQSDDIDGVRANYLHTGDLNFSMYKYVNELSAKKEALKDSIRDLQRLLSEEDDSERQHRALIKRLEEELAGTESKLDEMNYATLQLSDAVQRTAATAEDVYAHIGCPKMADDAVESEERCTEANMKQFLGRVEERATHILIAFQRHHQLSTYSRVSASSSLRAIRDPQLSKEAVQTLEEGEVALTANTTDSSHGEALQMAEGWEAEEVVPIMPVAPQTAHSAVSARSLVCMMELPSASLAGGTTDRDNNLYADQDDDHIVSHEDIRKQMEARLTTMREREERNQRKKKDATQKAR
;
A
#
# COMPACT_ATOMS: atom_id res chain seq x y z
N MET A 1 -31.88 -188.51 65.85
CA MET A 1 -32.96 -188.35 64.85
C MET A 1 -33.64 -187.01 65.12
N SER A 2 -34.03 -186.18 64.15
CA SER A 2 -33.92 -186.28 62.69
C SER A 2 -33.58 -184.89 62.11
N VAL A 3 -32.51 -184.78 61.30
CA VAL A 3 -31.99 -183.50 60.77
C VAL A 3 -32.03 -183.54 59.23
N VAL A 4 -33.25 -183.51 58.66
CA VAL A 4 -33.46 -183.57 57.20
C VAL A 4 -34.60 -182.66 56.70
N ALA A 5 -35.65 -182.42 57.51
CA ALA A 5 -36.93 -181.89 57.01
C ALA A 5 -36.99 -180.37 56.74
N ALA A 6 -36.01 -179.57 57.15
CA ALA A 6 -36.12 -178.11 57.19
C ALA A 6 -35.90 -177.39 55.84
N THR A 7 -35.20 -178.01 54.88
CA THR A 7 -34.67 -177.32 53.69
C THR A 7 -35.66 -177.11 52.55
N LYS A 8 -36.89 -177.65 52.62
CA LYS A 8 -37.80 -177.75 51.47
C LYS A 8 -38.85 -176.64 51.31
N LYS A 9 -38.95 -175.67 52.23
CA LYS A 9 -39.96 -174.59 52.16
C LYS A 9 -39.43 -173.21 51.71
N GLY A 10 -38.16 -172.88 51.93
CA GLY A 10 -37.59 -171.59 51.52
C GLY A 10 -37.60 -171.36 50.01
N ALA A 11 -37.21 -172.38 49.24
CA ALA A 11 -37.10 -172.30 47.78
C ALA A 11 -38.39 -171.88 47.06
N VAL A 12 -39.57 -172.21 47.62
CA VAL A 12 -40.89 -171.90 47.01
C VAL A 12 -41.20 -170.40 47.06
N ALA A 13 -40.77 -169.70 48.13
CA ALA A 13 -40.98 -168.26 48.27
C ALA A 13 -40.11 -167.46 47.28
N ASP A 14 -38.85 -167.85 47.11
CA ASP A 14 -37.95 -167.18 46.15
C ASP A 14 -38.34 -167.45 44.69
N THR A 15 -38.88 -168.63 44.35
CA THR A 15 -39.46 -168.85 43.01
C THR A 15 -40.66 -167.95 42.74
N LEU A 16 -41.55 -167.74 43.72
CA LEU A 16 -42.70 -166.86 43.56
C LEU A 16 -42.26 -165.40 43.38
N ARG A 17 -41.26 -164.96 44.16
CA ARG A 17 -40.73 -163.59 44.08
C ARG A 17 -39.98 -163.32 42.77
N ARG A 18 -39.24 -164.31 42.24
CA ARG A 18 -38.65 -164.24 40.90
C ARG A 18 -39.71 -164.19 39.79
N SER A 19 -40.81 -164.93 39.93
CA SER A 19 -41.93 -164.88 38.98
C SER A 19 -42.54 -163.48 38.91
N GLN A 20 -42.86 -162.88 40.06
CA GLN A 20 -43.43 -161.53 40.12
C GLN A 20 -42.49 -160.44 39.59
N VAL A 21 -41.17 -160.58 39.80
CA VAL A 21 -40.18 -159.66 39.21
C VAL A 21 -40.11 -159.83 37.69
N ALA A 22 -40.18 -161.05 37.15
CA ALA A 22 -40.22 -161.28 35.71
C ALA A 22 -41.50 -160.71 35.07
N GLU A 23 -42.66 -160.89 35.70
CA GLU A 23 -43.96 -160.39 35.25
C GLU A 23 -44.01 -158.84 35.25
N ASN A 24 -43.41 -158.20 36.25
CA ASN A 24 -43.20 -156.74 36.28
C ASN A 24 -42.21 -156.26 35.20
N ILE A 25 -41.19 -157.05 34.86
CA ILE A 25 -40.25 -156.72 33.76
C ILE A 25 -40.95 -156.84 32.40
N PHE A 26 -41.72 -157.90 32.16
CA PHE A 26 -42.46 -158.06 30.90
C PHE A 26 -43.51 -156.96 30.69
N SER A 27 -44.27 -156.60 31.73
CA SER A 27 -45.25 -155.51 31.66
C SER A 27 -44.58 -154.13 31.48
N ALA A 28 -43.40 -153.90 32.07
CA ALA A 28 -42.60 -152.71 31.79
C ALA A 28 -42.05 -152.70 30.35
N GLN A 29 -41.58 -153.84 29.82
CA GLN A 29 -41.12 -153.94 28.43
C GLN A 29 -42.25 -153.66 27.44
N ASP A 30 -43.44 -154.21 27.67
CA ASP A 30 -44.62 -153.97 26.83
C ASP A 30 -45.06 -152.49 26.86
N GLN A 31 -44.99 -151.83 28.03
CA GLN A 31 -45.17 -150.37 28.12
C GLN A 31 -44.10 -149.60 27.33
N THR A 32 -42.83 -150.01 27.36
CA THR A 32 -41.79 -149.34 26.56
C THR A 32 -41.93 -149.58 25.06
N MET A 33 -42.42 -150.73 24.60
CA MET A 33 -42.74 -150.90 23.17
C MET A 33 -43.86 -149.96 22.73
N ARG A 34 -44.97 -149.90 23.49
CA ARG A 34 -46.08 -148.96 23.18
C ARG A 34 -45.63 -147.50 23.18
N GLN A 35 -44.71 -147.12 24.06
CA GLN A 35 -44.09 -145.77 24.05
C GLN A 35 -43.19 -145.55 22.83
N GLN A 36 -42.43 -146.55 22.39
CA GLN A 36 -41.63 -146.48 21.17
C GLN A 36 -42.51 -146.41 19.90
N GLU A 37 -43.60 -147.17 19.85
CA GLU A 37 -44.61 -147.10 18.79
C GLU A 37 -45.29 -145.72 18.76
N GLN A 38 -45.64 -145.14 19.91
CA GLN A 38 -46.24 -143.80 19.98
C GLN A 38 -45.23 -142.70 19.60
N ILE A 39 -43.95 -142.83 19.94
CA ILE A 39 -42.89 -141.92 19.47
C ILE A 39 -42.70 -142.07 17.95
N ALA A 40 -42.68 -143.30 17.43
CA ALA A 40 -42.60 -143.56 15.99
C ALA A 40 -43.77 -142.91 15.24
N HIS A 41 -45.01 -143.10 15.74
CA HIS A 41 -46.22 -142.46 15.23
C HIS A 41 -46.08 -140.93 15.23
N MET A 42 -45.68 -140.31 16.35
CA MET A 42 -45.48 -138.85 16.37
C MET A 42 -44.34 -138.39 15.45
N THR A 43 -43.27 -139.17 15.23
CA THR A 43 -42.25 -138.81 14.24
C THR A 43 -42.75 -138.93 12.80
N GLU A 44 -43.57 -139.95 12.52
CA GLU A 44 -44.19 -140.14 11.21
C GLU A 44 -45.23 -139.06 10.94
N GLU A 45 -46.09 -138.71 11.92
CA GLU A 45 -46.99 -137.55 11.88
C GLU A 45 -46.23 -136.23 11.71
N ASN A 46 -45.10 -136.02 12.40
CA ASN A 46 -44.29 -134.81 12.20
C ASN A 46 -43.68 -134.76 10.80
N ASP A 47 -43.27 -135.89 10.22
CA ASP A 47 -42.80 -135.95 8.83
C ASP A 47 -43.96 -135.88 7.82
N GLN A 48 -45.17 -136.32 8.19
CA GLN A 48 -46.42 -136.11 7.45
C GLN A 48 -46.73 -134.60 7.40
N ILE A 49 -46.73 -133.93 8.55
CA ILE A 49 -46.92 -132.48 8.69
C ILE A 49 -45.84 -131.70 7.94
N LYS A 50 -44.56 -132.14 7.93
CA LYS A 50 -43.52 -131.53 7.09
C LYS A 50 -43.81 -131.71 5.59
N LYS A 51 -44.26 -132.89 5.14
CA LYS A 51 -44.65 -133.15 3.75
C LYS A 51 -45.89 -132.31 3.36
N GLU A 52 -46.87 -132.20 4.25
CA GLU A 52 -48.08 -131.39 4.08
C GLU A 52 -47.76 -129.89 4.08
N ILE A 53 -46.90 -129.39 4.96
CA ILE A 53 -46.39 -128.01 4.89
C ILE A 53 -45.69 -127.78 3.56
N ASN A 54 -44.84 -128.71 3.10
CA ASN A 54 -44.16 -128.57 1.81
C ASN A 54 -45.13 -128.58 0.61
N SER A 55 -46.26 -129.30 0.67
CA SER A 55 -47.28 -129.29 -0.40
C SER A 55 -48.26 -128.12 -0.31
N MET A 56 -48.64 -127.71 0.90
CA MET A 56 -49.58 -126.62 1.18
C MET A 56 -48.94 -125.23 1.07
N SER A 57 -47.64 -125.09 1.41
CA SER A 57 -46.96 -123.80 1.36
C SER A 57 -46.79 -123.28 -0.06
N GLY A 58 -46.79 -124.16 -1.08
CA GLY A 58 -46.87 -123.86 -2.52
C GLY A 58 -45.68 -123.10 -3.14
N ALA A 59 -44.99 -122.30 -2.35
CA ALA A 59 -43.81 -121.52 -2.70
C ALA A 59 -42.67 -121.98 -1.79
N HIS A 60 -41.66 -122.62 -2.39
CA HIS A 60 -40.36 -122.81 -1.76
C HIS A 60 -39.80 -121.43 -1.37
N TYR A 61 -39.27 -121.29 -0.15
CA TYR A 61 -38.54 -120.08 0.24
C TYR A 61 -37.25 -120.02 -0.58
N ASP A 62 -37.34 -119.35 -1.73
CA ASP A 62 -36.31 -119.32 -2.74
C ASP A 62 -35.19 -118.38 -2.27
N TYR A 63 -34.23 -118.94 -1.55
CA TYR A 63 -33.06 -118.23 -1.02
C TYR A 63 -32.33 -117.43 -2.10
N VAL A 64 -32.29 -117.91 -3.35
CA VAL A 64 -31.66 -117.19 -4.47
C VAL A 64 -32.47 -115.95 -4.88
N LYS A 65 -33.80 -115.94 -4.70
CA LYS A 65 -34.61 -114.72 -4.80
C LYS A 65 -34.49 -113.84 -3.57
N ALA A 66 -34.43 -114.41 -2.36
CA ALA A 66 -34.26 -113.67 -1.11
C ALA A 66 -32.94 -112.89 -1.08
N ASP A 67 -31.81 -113.54 -1.42
CA ASP A 67 -30.49 -112.91 -1.51
C ASP A 67 -30.43 -111.82 -2.59
N LYS A 68 -31.09 -112.05 -3.74
CA LYS A 68 -31.20 -111.02 -4.79
C LYS A 68 -32.06 -109.84 -4.34
N LEU A 69 -33.14 -110.07 -3.61
CA LEU A 69 -33.95 -109.01 -3.02
C LEU A 69 -33.17 -108.24 -1.93
N ALA A 70 -32.39 -108.93 -1.09
CA ALA A 70 -31.52 -108.31 -0.09
C ALA A 70 -30.38 -107.48 -0.75
N SER A 71 -29.78 -107.98 -1.83
CA SER A 71 -28.83 -107.21 -2.64
C SER A 71 -29.48 -105.97 -3.24
N LEU A 72 -30.64 -106.13 -3.91
CA LEU A 72 -31.37 -105.00 -4.49
C LEU A 72 -31.86 -103.99 -3.45
N GLN A 73 -32.21 -104.45 -2.24
CA GLN A 73 -32.52 -103.57 -1.10
C GLN A 73 -31.27 -102.81 -0.64
N SER A 74 -30.12 -103.49 -0.50
CA SER A 74 -28.83 -102.84 -0.19
C SER A 74 -28.38 -101.85 -1.28
N ASP A 75 -28.67 -102.14 -2.55
CA ASP A 75 -28.40 -101.24 -3.68
C ASP A 75 -29.35 -100.04 -3.69
N VAL A 76 -30.63 -100.24 -3.38
CA VAL A 76 -31.62 -99.15 -3.21
C VAL A 76 -31.26 -98.27 -2.02
N ASP A 77 -30.92 -98.83 -0.87
CA ASP A 77 -30.39 -98.12 0.30
C ASP A 77 -29.12 -97.32 -0.05
N GLY A 78 -28.21 -97.91 -0.81
CA GLY A 78 -26.98 -97.28 -1.27
C GLY A 78 -27.25 -96.11 -2.24
N LEU A 79 -28.20 -96.28 -3.16
CA LEU A 79 -28.66 -95.24 -4.08
C LEU A 79 -29.43 -94.13 -3.36
N GLU A 80 -30.27 -94.44 -2.37
CA GLU A 80 -30.95 -93.42 -1.57
C GLU A 80 -29.92 -92.61 -0.77
N ARG A 81 -28.96 -93.24 -0.07
CA ARG A 81 -27.91 -92.51 0.64
C ARG A 81 -27.16 -91.56 -0.29
N ARG A 82 -26.78 -92.02 -1.50
CA ARG A 82 -26.16 -91.18 -2.54
C ARG A 82 -27.07 -90.04 -3.00
N TYR A 83 -28.36 -90.30 -3.19
CA TYR A 83 -29.35 -89.28 -3.54
C TYR A 83 -29.53 -88.22 -2.44
N GLN A 84 -29.59 -88.60 -1.16
CA GLN A 84 -29.66 -87.65 -0.05
C GLN A 84 -28.36 -86.82 0.05
N PHE A 85 -27.18 -87.41 -0.19
CA PHE A 85 -25.91 -86.67 -0.27
C PHE A 85 -25.89 -85.66 -1.43
N GLU A 86 -26.28 -86.05 -2.64
CA GLU A 86 -26.35 -85.12 -3.78
C GLU A 86 -27.45 -84.06 -3.62
N LYS A 87 -28.55 -84.38 -2.94
CA LYS A 87 -29.59 -83.42 -2.54
C LYS A 87 -29.07 -82.40 -1.53
N MET A 88 -28.29 -82.81 -0.53
CA MET A 88 -27.59 -81.88 0.37
C MET A 88 -26.55 -81.03 -0.39
N ARG A 89 -25.73 -81.65 -1.23
CA ARG A 89 -24.73 -80.96 -2.08
C ARG A 89 -25.37 -79.92 -2.99
N LYS A 90 -26.50 -80.25 -3.61
CA LYS A 90 -27.32 -79.31 -4.41
C LYS A 90 -27.82 -78.16 -3.56
N ASN A 91 -28.39 -78.42 -2.37
CA ASN A 91 -28.87 -77.37 -1.47
C ASN A 91 -27.74 -76.43 -1.02
N ASP A 92 -26.57 -76.96 -0.67
CA ASP A 92 -25.42 -76.14 -0.26
C ASP A 92 -24.79 -75.37 -1.42
N LEU A 93 -24.78 -75.93 -2.64
CA LEU A 93 -24.42 -75.19 -3.84
C LEU A 93 -25.43 -74.08 -4.16
N THR A 94 -26.73 -74.32 -3.94
CA THR A 94 -27.78 -73.30 -4.07
C THR A 94 -27.63 -72.17 -3.05
N LYS A 95 -27.32 -72.48 -1.78
CA LYS A 95 -26.99 -71.47 -0.75
C LYS A 95 -25.78 -70.63 -1.17
N ARG A 96 -24.69 -71.28 -1.61
CA ARG A 96 -23.47 -70.58 -2.09
C ARG A 96 -23.75 -69.68 -3.30
N TYR A 97 -24.58 -70.13 -4.24
CA TYR A 97 -25.02 -69.33 -5.38
C TYR A 97 -25.90 -68.14 -4.95
N GLN A 98 -26.80 -68.32 -3.99
CA GLN A 98 -27.60 -67.23 -3.43
C GLN A 98 -26.74 -66.18 -2.72
N LEU A 99 -25.78 -66.61 -1.89
CA LEU A 99 -24.82 -65.71 -1.23
C LEU A 99 -23.98 -64.95 -2.27
N ALA A 100 -23.31 -65.64 -3.19
CA ALA A 100 -22.51 -65.00 -4.23
C ALA A 100 -23.34 -64.04 -5.13
N ARG A 101 -24.64 -64.32 -5.34
CA ARG A 101 -25.56 -63.41 -6.03
C ARG A 101 -25.89 -62.17 -5.19
N ILE A 102 -26.07 -62.31 -3.87
CA ILE A 102 -26.24 -61.19 -2.95
C ILE A 102 -24.97 -60.34 -2.92
N ASP A 103 -23.80 -60.96 -2.79
CA ASP A 103 -22.49 -60.28 -2.76
C ASP A 103 -22.20 -59.53 -4.07
N LEU A 104 -22.54 -60.12 -5.23
CA LEU A 104 -22.46 -59.48 -6.54
C LEU A 104 -23.40 -58.26 -6.64
N LEU A 105 -24.66 -58.40 -6.20
CA LEU A 105 -25.63 -57.30 -6.23
C LEU A 105 -25.27 -56.18 -5.24
N HIS A 106 -24.75 -56.53 -4.07
CA HIS A 106 -24.23 -55.59 -3.09
C HIS A 106 -23.00 -54.85 -3.64
N SER A 107 -22.04 -55.57 -4.22
CA SER A 107 -20.86 -54.98 -4.87
C SER A 107 -21.23 -54.08 -6.04
N ARG A 108 -22.21 -54.47 -6.86
CA ARG A 108 -22.72 -53.65 -7.98
C ARG A 108 -23.45 -52.38 -7.48
N ARG A 109 -24.15 -52.46 -6.34
CA ARG A 109 -24.76 -51.29 -5.69
C ARG A 109 -23.69 -50.35 -5.11
N MET A 110 -22.70 -50.88 -4.39
CA MET A 110 -21.61 -50.10 -3.79
C MET A 110 -20.71 -49.43 -4.83
N LYS A 111 -20.44 -50.08 -5.97
CA LYS A 111 -19.62 -49.52 -7.06
C LYS A 111 -20.33 -48.48 -7.94
N GLY A 112 -21.65 -48.28 -7.80
CA GLY A 112 -22.35 -47.18 -8.49
C GLY A 112 -22.41 -47.25 -10.03
N GLY A 113 -22.19 -48.42 -10.65
CA GLY A 113 -22.11 -48.54 -12.11
C GLY A 113 -20.74 -48.15 -12.69
N VAL A 114 -20.62 -48.14 -14.02
CA VAL A 114 -19.29 -48.05 -14.70
C VAL A 114 -18.83 -46.61 -14.95
N ASN A 115 -19.74 -45.64 -14.95
CA ASN A 115 -19.41 -44.25 -15.25
C ASN A 115 -19.03 -43.42 -14.00
N VAL A 116 -19.45 -43.83 -12.80
CA VAL A 116 -19.23 -43.05 -11.57
C VAL A 116 -17.73 -42.92 -11.24
N GLU A 117 -16.93 -43.98 -11.42
CA GLU A 117 -15.47 -43.90 -11.25
C GLU A 117 -14.83 -42.86 -12.21
N LYS A 118 -15.34 -42.74 -13.44
CA LYS A 118 -14.88 -41.75 -14.43
C LYS A 118 -15.36 -40.34 -14.13
N GLU A 119 -16.60 -40.18 -13.69
CA GLU A 119 -17.17 -38.88 -13.31
C GLU A 119 -16.49 -38.34 -12.05
N GLN A 120 -16.18 -39.19 -11.07
CA GLN A 120 -15.39 -38.85 -9.89
C GLN A 120 -13.96 -38.43 -10.29
N ALA A 121 -13.28 -39.18 -11.16
CA ALA A 121 -11.97 -38.78 -11.67
C ALA A 121 -12.01 -37.43 -12.40
N ALA A 122 -13.03 -37.20 -13.23
CA ALA A 122 -13.22 -35.92 -13.94
C ALA A 122 -13.66 -34.77 -13.01
N ALA A 123 -14.25 -35.05 -11.85
CA ALA A 123 -14.56 -34.06 -10.81
C ALA A 123 -13.30 -33.70 -10.00
N VAL A 124 -12.48 -34.70 -9.64
CA VAL A 124 -11.18 -34.48 -9.00
C VAL A 124 -10.24 -33.69 -9.91
N GLN A 125 -10.18 -34.01 -11.22
CA GLN A 125 -9.35 -33.23 -12.15
C GLN A 125 -9.81 -31.77 -12.22
N ARG A 126 -11.10 -31.49 -12.43
CA ARG A 126 -11.63 -30.11 -12.40
C ARG A 126 -11.32 -29.38 -11.09
N GLN A 127 -11.28 -30.09 -9.96
CA GLN A 127 -10.88 -29.50 -8.68
C GLN A 127 -9.38 -29.18 -8.62
N VAL A 128 -8.52 -30.01 -9.22
CA VAL A 128 -7.09 -29.70 -9.42
C VAL A 128 -6.95 -28.47 -10.32
N ASP A 129 -7.60 -28.45 -11.49
CA ASP A 129 -7.54 -27.34 -12.45
C ASP A 129 -7.96 -26.00 -11.80
N ILE A 130 -8.99 -26.00 -10.95
CA ILE A 130 -9.44 -24.83 -10.18
C ILE A 130 -8.43 -24.41 -9.11
N LEU A 131 -7.76 -25.37 -8.45
CA LEU A 131 -6.74 -25.07 -7.44
C LEU A 131 -5.44 -24.57 -8.06
N GLU A 132 -5.05 -25.08 -9.21
CA GLU A 132 -3.92 -24.60 -10.02
C GLU A 132 -4.19 -23.18 -10.53
N SER A 133 -5.35 -22.93 -11.16
CA SER A 133 -5.75 -21.59 -11.58
C SER A 133 -5.81 -20.58 -10.43
N ARG A 134 -6.24 -21.02 -9.23
CA ARG A 134 -6.22 -20.18 -8.03
C ARG A 134 -4.80 -19.93 -7.50
N LEU A 135 -3.91 -20.91 -7.58
CA LEU A 135 -2.50 -20.76 -7.21
C LEU A 135 -1.79 -19.78 -8.15
N ASP A 136 -1.99 -19.89 -9.46
CA ASP A 136 -1.45 -18.95 -10.44
C ASP A 136 -1.97 -17.52 -10.21
N GLN A 137 -3.26 -17.37 -9.87
CA GLN A 137 -3.83 -16.08 -9.52
C GLN A 137 -3.20 -15.48 -8.24
N THR A 138 -2.92 -16.28 -7.20
CA THR A 138 -2.24 -15.76 -5.99
C THR A 138 -0.75 -15.53 -6.20
N LEU A 139 -0.08 -16.29 -7.08
CA LEU A 139 1.30 -16.04 -7.49
C LEU A 139 1.42 -14.76 -8.32
N GLY A 140 0.47 -14.48 -9.21
CA GLY A 140 0.33 -13.20 -9.90
C GLY A 140 0.23 -12.04 -8.92
N GLN A 141 -0.77 -12.07 -8.03
CA GLN A 141 -0.98 -11.05 -6.99
C GLN A 141 0.24 -10.88 -6.07
N PHE A 142 0.99 -11.95 -5.78
CA PHE A 142 2.22 -11.88 -5.01
C PHE A 142 3.36 -11.21 -5.78
N ASN A 143 3.52 -11.50 -7.08
CA ASN A 143 4.51 -10.85 -7.94
C ASN A 143 4.18 -9.37 -8.18
N ASP A 144 2.90 -9.02 -8.32
CA ASP A 144 2.42 -7.63 -8.39
C ASP A 144 2.74 -6.90 -7.08
N ALA A 145 2.44 -7.52 -5.93
CA ALA A 145 2.75 -6.97 -4.62
C ALA A 145 4.27 -6.82 -4.38
N LEU A 146 5.10 -7.75 -4.87
CA LEU A 146 6.57 -7.62 -4.83
C LEU A 146 7.07 -6.47 -5.72
N SER A 147 6.49 -6.30 -6.91
CA SER A 147 6.82 -5.22 -7.85
C SER A 147 6.46 -3.85 -7.28
N TYR A 148 5.25 -3.72 -6.72
CA TYR A 148 4.82 -2.51 -6.01
C TYR A 148 5.69 -2.24 -4.76
N ASN A 149 6.07 -3.26 -4.00
CA ASN A 149 7.02 -3.12 -2.89
C ASN A 149 8.43 -2.70 -3.36
N LYS A 150 8.83 -3.03 -4.59
CA LYS A 150 10.08 -2.53 -5.18
C LYS A 150 9.93 -1.05 -5.51
N GLU A 151 8.88 -0.64 -6.22
CA GLU A 151 8.61 0.78 -6.51
C GLU A 151 8.57 1.64 -5.25
N LEU A 152 7.94 1.16 -4.17
CA LEU A 152 7.91 1.89 -2.90
C LEU A 152 9.30 2.06 -2.29
N ARG A 153 10.20 1.07 -2.41
CA ARG A 153 11.61 1.21 -1.97
C ARG A 153 12.36 2.21 -2.84
N ASP A 154 12.23 2.09 -4.15
CA ASP A 154 12.87 2.97 -5.12
C ASP A 154 12.44 4.44 -4.88
N ARG A 155 11.13 4.70 -4.66
CA ARG A 155 10.59 6.02 -4.27
C ARG A 155 11.10 6.50 -2.91
N ILE A 156 11.18 5.61 -1.90
CA ILE A 156 11.73 5.95 -0.57
C ILE A 156 13.20 6.35 -0.67
N ASP A 157 13.98 5.69 -1.52
CA ASP A 157 15.40 6.02 -1.70
C ASP A 157 15.59 7.32 -2.49
N VAL A 158 14.78 7.62 -3.51
CA VAL A 158 14.75 8.97 -4.13
C VAL A 158 14.49 10.06 -3.08
N ILE A 159 13.46 9.92 -2.23
CA ILE A 159 13.16 10.89 -1.16
C ILE A 159 14.31 11.02 -0.15
N ARG A 160 15.06 9.94 0.11
CA ARG A 160 16.28 9.96 0.96
C ARG A 160 17.43 10.70 0.27
N GLU A 161 17.59 10.55 -1.04
CA GLU A 161 18.60 11.25 -1.85
C GLU A 161 18.31 12.76 -1.89
N GLU A 162 17.06 13.14 -2.20
CA GLU A 162 16.56 14.52 -2.16
C GLU A 162 16.80 15.15 -0.79
N ARG A 163 16.38 14.49 0.29
CA ARG A 163 16.63 14.97 1.66
C ARG A 163 18.12 15.12 1.97
N ARG A 164 18.99 14.29 1.40
CA ARG A 164 20.46 14.40 1.53
C ARG A 164 21.02 15.61 0.76
N VAL A 165 20.37 16.01 -0.35
CA VAL A 165 20.68 17.25 -1.08
C VAL A 165 20.16 18.48 -0.31
N PHE A 166 18.89 18.49 0.12
CA PHE A 166 18.30 19.58 0.90
C PHE A 166 19.09 19.88 2.18
N LEU A 167 19.49 18.85 2.95
CA LEU A 167 20.32 19.05 4.15
C LEU A 167 21.71 19.62 3.83
N ARG A 168 22.28 19.31 2.66
CA ARG A 168 23.56 19.87 2.20
C ARG A 168 23.43 21.34 1.80
N VAL A 169 22.32 21.71 1.16
CA VAL A 169 22.00 23.10 0.80
C VAL A 169 21.70 23.93 2.05
N HIS A 170 20.85 23.42 2.96
CA HIS A 170 20.52 24.07 4.23
C HIS A 170 21.78 24.35 5.05
N LYS A 171 22.69 23.37 5.20
CA LYS A 171 23.96 23.59 5.91
C LYS A 171 24.82 24.67 5.26
N ARG A 172 24.91 24.71 3.92
CA ARG A 172 25.63 25.78 3.22
C ARG A 172 25.01 27.15 3.52
N MET A 173 23.70 27.29 3.40
CA MET A 173 22.98 28.54 3.70
C MET A 173 23.15 28.97 5.16
N GLU A 174 23.14 28.04 6.11
CA GLU A 174 23.48 28.33 7.51
C GLU A 174 24.91 28.84 7.68
N ASP A 175 25.89 28.18 7.05
CA ASP A 175 27.31 28.51 7.18
C ASP A 175 27.64 29.84 6.47
N ASP A 176 26.98 30.13 5.34
CA ASP A 176 27.00 31.44 4.66
C ASP A 176 26.34 32.53 5.52
N LEU A 177 25.23 32.24 6.21
CA LEU A 177 24.60 33.16 7.15
C LEU A 177 25.49 33.45 8.37
N LYS A 178 26.18 32.42 8.89
CA LYS A 178 27.20 32.57 9.95
C LYS A 178 28.38 33.41 9.46
N ALA A 179 28.84 33.23 8.23
CA ALA A 179 29.91 34.03 7.62
C ALA A 179 29.49 35.50 7.44
N LYS A 180 28.31 35.78 6.88
CA LYS A 180 27.77 37.14 6.75
C LYS A 180 27.59 37.84 8.10
N LYS A 181 27.12 37.11 9.13
CA LYS A 181 27.01 37.64 10.50
C LYS A 181 28.38 37.98 11.12
N ARG A 182 29.45 37.21 10.83
CA ARG A 182 30.83 37.54 11.23
C ARG A 182 31.34 38.79 10.54
N LEU A 183 31.21 38.88 9.21
CA LEU A 183 31.62 40.07 8.43
C LEU A 183 30.89 41.34 8.88
N MET A 184 29.59 41.23 9.21
CA MET A 184 28.82 42.33 9.77
C MET A 184 29.33 42.75 11.17
N ALA A 185 29.65 41.79 12.04
CA ALA A 185 30.23 42.08 13.35
C ALA A 185 31.63 42.72 13.24
N GLU A 186 32.48 42.25 12.32
CA GLU A 186 33.80 42.82 12.01
C GLU A 186 33.69 44.26 11.47
N HIS A 187 32.71 44.53 10.60
CA HIS A 187 32.44 45.89 10.11
C HIS A 187 31.93 46.81 11.22
N ILE A 188 31.08 46.32 12.13
CA ILE A 188 30.63 47.08 13.31
C ILE A 188 31.82 47.35 14.24
N GLU A 189 32.66 46.37 14.52
CA GLU A 189 33.85 46.54 15.35
C GLU A 189 34.83 47.55 14.74
N LYS A 190 35.07 47.48 13.42
CA LYS A 190 35.86 48.50 12.71
C LYS A 190 35.21 49.87 12.82
N SER A 191 33.91 49.99 12.53
CA SER A 191 33.20 51.26 12.60
C SER A 191 33.24 51.86 14.01
N ASN A 192 33.25 51.04 15.06
CA ASN A 192 33.40 51.49 16.45
C ASN A 192 34.83 52.00 16.71
N ARG A 193 35.88 51.29 16.29
CA ARG A 193 37.27 51.80 16.38
C ARG A 193 37.42 53.14 15.64
N ASP A 194 36.87 53.23 14.42
CA ASP A 194 36.83 54.46 13.61
C ASP A 194 35.98 55.58 14.27
N MET A 195 35.16 55.28 15.28
CA MET A 195 34.48 56.26 16.14
C MET A 195 35.31 56.64 17.36
N ASP A 196 35.89 55.67 18.06
CA ASP A 196 36.71 55.88 19.26
C ASP A 196 37.95 56.74 18.94
N ASP A 197 38.60 56.49 17.79
CA ASP A 197 39.72 57.28 17.28
C ASP A 197 39.30 58.72 16.94
N ARG A 198 38.13 58.89 16.30
CA ARG A 198 37.56 60.22 15.99
C ARG A 198 37.27 61.00 17.27
N ASP A 199 36.65 60.35 18.25
CA ASP A 199 36.33 60.99 19.52
C ASP A 199 37.59 61.29 20.34
N ALA A 200 38.65 60.48 20.23
CA ALA A 200 39.96 60.79 20.80
C ALA A 200 40.58 62.05 20.16
N GLN A 201 40.52 62.18 18.83
CA GLN A 201 40.96 63.37 18.11
C GLN A 201 40.12 64.60 18.50
N LEU A 202 38.79 64.47 18.61
CA LEU A 202 37.90 65.56 19.02
C LEU A 202 38.18 66.03 20.46
N ARG A 203 38.43 65.11 21.40
CA ARG A 203 38.84 65.46 22.78
C ARG A 203 40.15 66.24 22.80
N GLU A 204 41.13 65.87 21.99
CA GLU A 204 42.41 66.58 21.90
C GLU A 204 42.27 67.96 21.25
N VAL A 205 41.46 68.08 20.17
CA VAL A 205 41.13 69.38 19.56
C VAL A 205 40.43 70.30 20.57
N GLU A 206 39.51 69.78 21.38
CA GLU A 206 38.83 70.58 22.41
C GLU A 206 39.77 70.98 23.55
N ARG A 207 40.66 70.08 23.99
CA ARG A 207 41.73 70.39 24.96
C ARG A 207 42.63 71.53 24.46
N LEU A 208 43.01 71.52 23.18
CA LEU A 208 43.79 72.58 22.54
C LEU A 208 43.00 73.90 22.40
N ARG A 209 41.69 73.84 22.11
CA ARG A 209 40.82 75.03 22.10
C ARG A 209 40.72 75.70 23.46
N VAL A 210 40.49 74.92 24.52
CA VAL A 210 40.44 75.43 25.90
C VAL A 210 41.76 76.10 26.26
N ALA A 211 42.90 75.43 26.02
CA ALA A 211 44.22 76.02 26.28
C ALA A 211 44.49 77.30 25.48
N LEU A 212 44.04 77.39 24.22
CA LEU A 212 44.13 78.62 23.42
C LEU A 212 43.23 79.75 23.94
N VAL A 213 42.04 79.43 24.48
CA VAL A 213 41.16 80.42 25.12
C VAL A 213 41.77 80.91 26.43
N GLU A 214 42.32 80.02 27.26
CA GLU A 214 43.02 80.38 28.50
C GLU A 214 44.25 81.26 28.24
N GLN A 215 45.09 80.90 27.25
CA GLN A 215 46.22 81.73 26.84
C GLN A 215 45.77 83.11 26.33
N ARG A 216 44.74 83.17 25.47
CA ARG A 216 44.18 84.45 25.01
C ARG A 216 43.67 85.30 26.17
N GLN A 217 42.96 84.70 27.13
CA GLN A 217 42.48 85.41 28.32
C GLN A 217 43.64 85.91 29.20
N ALA A 218 44.73 85.15 29.33
CA ALA A 218 45.93 85.58 30.04
C ALA A 218 46.61 86.77 29.33
N TYR A 219 46.78 86.72 28.01
CA TYR A 219 47.33 87.84 27.23
C TYR A 219 46.42 89.08 27.28
N THR A 220 45.09 88.95 27.21
CA THR A 220 44.19 90.11 27.34
C THR A 220 44.20 90.72 28.74
N LYS A 221 44.44 89.93 29.79
CA LYS A 221 44.65 90.47 31.15
C LYS A 221 45.95 91.27 31.20
N GLN A 222 47.07 90.68 30.75
CA GLN A 222 48.38 91.35 30.69
C GLN A 222 48.35 92.65 29.87
N LEU A 223 47.58 92.69 28.77
CA LEU A 223 47.38 93.92 28.00
C LEU A 223 46.51 94.94 28.75
N HIS A 224 45.45 94.51 29.44
CA HIS A 224 44.64 95.41 30.26
C HIS A 224 45.41 95.99 31.45
N ASP A 225 46.19 95.16 32.15
CA ASP A 225 47.07 95.57 33.25
C ASP A 225 48.10 96.61 32.77
N LEU A 226 48.63 96.44 31.54
CA LEU A 226 49.55 97.38 30.90
C LEU A 226 48.85 98.68 30.44
N ASP A 227 47.65 98.58 29.85
CA ASP A 227 46.85 99.76 29.47
C ASP A 227 46.48 100.59 30.70
N THR A 228 46.05 99.96 31.81
CA THR A 228 45.80 100.65 33.08
C THR A 228 47.07 101.34 33.58
N ALA A 229 48.21 100.66 33.64
CA ALA A 229 49.48 101.28 34.02
C ALA A 229 49.88 102.45 33.09
N MET A 230 49.56 102.38 31.79
CA MET A 230 49.76 103.50 30.86
C MET A 230 48.77 104.65 31.06
N MET A 231 47.53 104.36 31.47
CA MET A 231 46.53 105.37 31.83
C MET A 231 46.90 106.06 33.14
N ASP A 232 47.39 105.34 34.13
CA ASP A 232 47.93 105.91 35.38
C ASP A 232 49.14 106.82 35.09
N ILE A 233 50.08 106.37 34.24
CA ILE A 233 51.23 107.19 33.81
C ILE A 233 50.79 108.43 33.01
N LYS A 234 49.68 108.38 32.26
CA LYS A 234 49.10 109.55 31.59
C LYS A 234 48.45 110.49 32.59
N ALA A 235 47.58 110.00 33.47
CA ALA A 235 46.91 110.80 34.49
C ALA A 235 47.94 111.52 35.40
N MET A 236 48.99 110.83 35.85
CA MET A 236 50.09 111.43 36.62
C MET A 236 50.88 112.50 35.84
N ARG A 237 50.90 112.45 34.50
CA ARG A 237 51.50 113.50 33.65
C ARG A 237 50.54 114.63 33.35
N GLU A 238 49.27 114.31 33.15
CA GLU A 238 48.19 115.27 32.93
C GLU A 238 48.01 116.14 34.18
N GLU A 239 47.97 115.54 35.38
CA GLU A 239 48.01 116.23 36.69
C GLU A 239 49.29 117.08 36.86
N GLN A 240 50.45 116.60 36.41
CA GLN A 240 51.68 117.42 36.42
C GLN A 240 51.57 118.62 35.48
N THR A 241 51.00 118.47 34.29
CA THR A 241 50.78 119.59 33.36
C THR A 241 49.66 120.52 33.79
N GLU A 242 48.61 120.02 34.45
CA GLU A 242 47.54 120.84 35.03
C GLU A 242 48.06 121.65 36.22
N MET A 243 48.88 121.07 37.10
CA MET A 243 49.56 121.86 38.14
C MET A 243 50.55 122.88 37.56
N GLN A 244 51.26 122.57 36.46
CA GLN A 244 52.08 123.57 35.78
C GLN A 244 51.23 124.69 35.19
N LEU A 245 50.10 124.36 34.54
CA LEU A 245 49.17 125.34 33.96
C LEU A 245 48.40 126.13 35.03
N GLU A 246 48.12 125.57 36.21
CA GLU A 246 47.52 126.32 37.33
C GLU A 246 48.54 127.32 37.90
N LEU A 247 49.81 126.92 38.04
CA LEU A 247 50.88 127.83 38.44
C LEU A 247 51.11 128.93 37.39
N GLU A 248 51.18 128.57 36.11
CA GLU A 248 51.35 129.51 34.99
C GLU A 248 50.12 130.45 34.84
N ALA A 249 48.89 129.94 34.98
CA ALA A 249 47.68 130.77 34.99
C ALA A 249 47.63 131.72 36.20
N ARG A 250 48.17 131.30 37.34
CA ARG A 250 48.29 132.13 38.55
C ARG A 250 49.41 133.17 38.45
N GLU A 251 50.45 132.89 37.67
CA GLU A 251 51.44 133.87 37.23
C GLU A 251 50.82 134.84 36.21
N TYR A 252 50.01 134.38 35.25
CA TYR A 252 49.25 135.24 34.32
C TYR A 252 48.22 136.15 35.02
N GLU A 253 47.49 135.65 36.03
CA GLU A 253 46.61 136.49 36.88
C GLU A 253 47.37 137.53 37.72
N PHE A 254 48.68 137.33 37.90
CA PHE A 254 49.58 138.27 38.56
C PHE A 254 50.20 139.25 37.55
N GLU A 255 50.52 138.79 36.34
CA GLU A 255 51.01 139.62 35.23
C GLU A 255 49.92 140.51 34.63
N GLU A 256 48.67 140.07 34.48
CA GLU A 256 47.57 140.91 33.98
C GLU A 256 47.30 142.11 34.91
N ARG A 257 47.54 141.94 36.22
CA ARG A 257 47.50 143.03 37.21
C ARG A 257 48.76 143.91 37.22
N MET A 258 49.82 143.54 36.50
CA MET A 258 51.11 144.24 36.41
C MET A 258 51.42 144.81 35.02
N SER A 259 50.74 144.33 33.96
CA SER A 259 50.89 144.78 32.58
C SER A 259 50.23 146.14 32.34
N ASP A 260 49.02 146.36 32.88
CA ASP A 260 48.34 147.66 32.91
C ASP A 260 49.15 148.76 33.64
N ALA A 261 50.09 148.37 34.49
CA ALA A 261 50.98 149.27 35.22
C ALA A 261 52.33 149.55 34.51
N ASN A 262 52.66 148.82 33.44
CA ASN A 262 53.90 148.99 32.65
C ASN A 262 53.55 149.28 31.17
N VAL A 263 52.95 150.44 30.87
CA VAL A 263 53.73 151.67 30.60
C VAL A 263 54.94 151.42 29.69
N ALA A 264 54.69 151.53 28.39
CA ALA A 264 55.58 152.17 27.41
C ALA A 264 57.05 151.74 27.40
N ARG A 265 57.33 150.48 27.04
CA ARG A 265 58.68 150.07 26.61
C ARG A 265 58.66 149.06 25.46
N ALA A 266 59.46 149.33 24.44
CA ALA A 266 59.76 148.49 23.26
C ALA A 266 58.57 148.17 22.31
N GLN A 267 58.39 149.05 21.33
CA GLN A 267 57.97 148.63 19.99
C GLN A 267 59.13 147.95 19.25
N GLU A 268 58.78 147.10 18.27
CA GLU A 268 59.47 146.86 16.98
C GLU A 268 61.00 146.65 16.95
N GLU A 269 61.43 145.41 16.68
CA GLU A 269 62.42 144.98 15.64
C GLU A 269 62.74 143.47 15.84
N ALA A 270 63.20 142.68 14.87
CA ALA A 270 62.88 142.50 13.45
C ALA A 270 63.64 141.25 12.92
N ASP A 271 63.00 140.45 12.05
CA ASP A 271 63.52 139.37 11.17
C ASP A 271 64.89 138.68 11.38
N THR A 272 64.88 137.35 11.27
CA THR A 272 65.79 136.62 10.34
C THR A 272 65.24 135.24 9.95
N SER A 273 65.72 134.63 8.85
CA SER A 273 65.01 133.54 8.14
C SER A 273 65.90 132.49 7.46
N ARG A 274 65.37 131.25 7.28
CA ARG A 274 65.92 130.06 6.54
C ARG A 274 67.13 129.39 7.24
N ARG A 275 67.40 128.07 7.17
CA ARG A 275 67.38 127.02 6.10
C ARG A 275 67.13 125.64 6.79
N ALA A 276 66.55 124.56 6.24
CA ALA A 276 66.49 123.96 4.88
C ALA A 276 67.75 123.21 4.40
N MET A 277 67.73 121.86 4.51
CA MET A 277 68.47 120.77 3.80
C MET A 277 68.08 119.43 4.49
N GLY A 278 68.00 118.23 3.88
CA GLY A 278 68.09 117.74 2.49
C GLY A 278 67.22 116.46 2.32
N ALA A 279 66.83 115.99 1.13
CA ALA A 279 67.62 115.22 0.13
C ALA A 279 67.82 113.72 0.51
N SER A 280 67.78 112.71 -0.37
CA SER A 280 67.27 112.59 -1.77
C SER A 280 67.26 111.11 -2.23
N ALA A 281 66.55 110.79 -3.33
CA ALA A 281 66.81 109.74 -4.33
C ALA A 281 66.90 108.22 -3.96
N SER A 282 65.92 107.46 -4.48
CA SER A 282 66.09 106.46 -5.57
C SER A 282 66.79 105.09 -5.36
N SER A 283 66.16 104.10 -6.02
CA SER A 283 66.72 102.91 -6.71
C SER A 283 67.34 101.72 -5.95
N ASN A 284 66.82 100.55 -6.33
CA ASN A 284 67.46 99.24 -6.59
C ASN A 284 68.89 98.97 -6.09
N GLY A 285 69.13 97.76 -5.57
CA GLY A 285 70.47 97.15 -5.64
C GLY A 285 70.73 96.10 -4.57
N GLU A 286 70.95 94.87 -5.02
CA GLU A 286 71.57 93.77 -4.27
C GLU A 286 73.02 94.12 -3.86
N GLU A 287 73.53 93.50 -2.79
CA GLU A 287 74.95 93.17 -2.50
C GLU A 287 74.95 92.22 -1.24
N PRO A 288 76.02 91.45 -0.92
CA PRO A 288 75.85 90.02 -0.69
C PRO A 288 76.56 89.49 0.58
N THR A 289 77.51 88.55 0.41
CA THR A 289 78.35 87.85 1.42
C THR A 289 77.69 86.71 2.23
N SER A 290 78.37 85.62 2.60
CA SER A 290 79.56 84.94 2.04
C SER A 290 79.76 83.55 2.72
N THR A 291 80.72 82.73 2.24
CA THR A 291 81.55 81.80 3.06
C THR A 291 80.86 80.54 3.67
N THR A 292 81.28 79.28 3.50
CA THR A 292 82.40 78.61 2.75
C THR A 292 82.12 77.08 2.62
N CYS A 293 82.84 76.40 1.70
CA CYS A 293 83.34 75.00 1.70
C CYS A 293 82.57 73.88 2.45
N GLY A 294 82.38 72.66 1.92
CA GLY A 294 82.92 71.97 0.73
C GLY A 294 82.64 70.44 0.88
N GLU A 295 83.22 69.47 0.17
CA GLU A 295 84.14 69.38 -0.99
C GLU A 295 83.89 68.01 -1.72
N GLY A 296 84.39 67.78 -2.94
CA GLY A 296 84.33 66.45 -3.59
C GLY A 296 84.68 66.39 -5.08
N HIS A 297 85.75 65.66 -5.43
CA HIS A 297 86.09 65.18 -6.79
C HIS A 297 85.11 64.03 -7.21
N ASP A 298 85.03 63.53 -8.46
CA ASP A 298 86.04 63.47 -9.53
C ASP A 298 85.40 63.28 -10.94
N GLY A 299 86.20 63.23 -12.02
CA GLY A 299 85.86 62.47 -13.24
C GLY A 299 85.89 63.22 -14.58
N VAL A 300 87.07 63.51 -15.15
CA VAL A 300 87.21 64.12 -16.49
C VAL A 300 87.35 63.07 -17.60
N GLN A 301 86.25 62.70 -18.28
CA GLN A 301 86.32 61.97 -19.57
C GLN A 301 84.98 62.02 -20.35
N ASN A 302 84.85 62.85 -21.41
CA ASN A 302 83.93 62.67 -22.58
C ASN A 302 83.78 63.85 -23.58
N VAL A 303 84.50 64.97 -23.43
CA VAL A 303 84.24 66.25 -24.13
C VAL A 303 84.04 66.16 -25.66
N ILE A 304 84.83 65.33 -26.37
CA ILE A 304 84.95 65.39 -27.84
C ILE A 304 83.73 64.84 -28.61
N SER A 305 82.91 63.96 -28.00
CA SER A 305 81.69 63.47 -28.67
C SER A 305 80.55 64.48 -28.61
N VAL A 306 80.42 65.18 -27.48
CA VAL A 306 79.32 66.12 -27.21
C VAL A 306 79.37 67.32 -28.16
N GLU A 307 80.56 67.79 -28.55
CA GLU A 307 80.71 68.94 -29.45
C GLU A 307 80.05 68.74 -30.82
N LYS A 308 80.08 67.52 -31.38
CA LYS A 308 79.46 67.23 -32.69
C LYS A 308 77.93 67.17 -32.62
N GLU A 309 77.40 66.62 -31.54
CA GLU A 309 75.96 66.61 -31.30
C GLU A 309 75.45 68.01 -30.97
N ALA A 310 76.21 68.79 -30.20
CA ALA A 310 75.95 70.21 -29.95
C ALA A 310 75.98 71.04 -31.25
N MET A 311 76.92 70.80 -32.17
CA MET A 311 76.93 71.44 -33.50
C MET A 311 75.68 71.09 -34.33
N SER A 312 75.21 69.84 -34.27
CA SER A 312 73.94 69.43 -34.92
C SER A 312 72.73 70.12 -34.28
N ILE A 313 72.64 70.11 -32.95
CA ILE A 313 71.55 70.73 -32.18
C ILE A 313 71.52 72.25 -32.40
N THR A 314 72.65 72.94 -32.37
CA THR A 314 72.72 74.39 -32.64
C THR A 314 72.36 74.73 -34.09
N SER A 315 72.70 73.89 -35.06
CA SER A 315 72.24 74.04 -36.45
C SER A 315 70.71 73.90 -36.56
N ILE A 316 70.13 72.93 -35.87
CA ILE A 316 68.67 72.73 -35.82
C ILE A 316 67.97 73.91 -35.11
N LEU A 317 68.53 74.40 -34.00
CA LEU A 317 68.01 75.58 -33.29
C LEU A 317 68.09 76.85 -34.14
N ALA A 318 69.14 77.02 -34.95
CA ALA A 318 69.22 78.12 -35.92
C ALA A 318 68.15 78.03 -37.01
N GLN A 319 67.89 76.82 -37.54
CA GLN A 319 66.81 76.59 -38.51
C GLN A 319 65.42 76.85 -37.91
N ILE A 320 65.19 76.45 -36.65
CA ILE A 320 63.94 76.74 -35.92
C ILE A 320 63.78 78.25 -35.72
N LYS A 321 64.84 78.97 -35.35
CA LYS A 321 64.80 80.43 -35.17
C LYS A 321 64.42 81.15 -36.47
N ASP A 322 65.06 80.80 -37.58
CA ASP A 322 64.83 81.42 -38.89
C ASP A 322 63.40 81.11 -39.42
N ALA A 323 62.90 79.90 -39.15
CA ALA A 323 61.56 79.47 -39.57
C ALA A 323 60.41 80.08 -38.74
N LEU A 324 60.62 80.42 -37.47
CA LEU A 324 59.55 80.92 -36.58
C LEU A 324 59.51 82.45 -36.42
N GLN A 325 60.57 83.16 -36.81
CA GLN A 325 60.68 84.63 -36.72
C GLN A 325 60.44 85.22 -35.32
N SER A 326 60.67 84.43 -34.26
CA SER A 326 60.60 84.85 -32.86
C SER A 326 61.92 84.63 -32.13
N ASP A 327 62.44 85.66 -31.46
CA ASP A 327 63.72 85.58 -30.74
C ASP A 327 63.67 84.73 -29.45
N ASP A 328 62.48 84.53 -28.88
CA ASP A 328 62.27 83.74 -27.66
C ASP A 328 62.19 82.23 -27.94
N ILE A 329 63.37 81.60 -28.05
CA ILE A 329 63.51 80.15 -28.27
C ILE A 329 63.07 79.34 -27.04
N ASP A 330 63.21 79.87 -25.82
CA ASP A 330 62.80 79.16 -24.60
C ASP A 330 61.29 79.18 -24.40
N GLY A 331 60.58 80.25 -24.77
CA GLY A 331 59.12 80.28 -24.86
C GLY A 331 58.57 79.32 -25.90
N VAL A 332 59.21 79.23 -27.07
CA VAL A 332 58.88 78.22 -28.11
C VAL A 332 59.10 76.80 -27.58
N ARG A 333 60.23 76.55 -26.90
CA ARG A 333 60.55 75.26 -26.27
C ARG A 333 59.56 74.90 -25.17
N ALA A 334 59.17 75.85 -24.32
CA ALA A 334 58.18 75.64 -23.25
C ALA A 334 56.80 75.29 -23.84
N ASN A 335 56.36 76.00 -24.87
CA ASN A 335 55.12 75.70 -25.60
C ASN A 335 55.18 74.34 -26.29
N TYR A 336 56.31 73.96 -26.89
CA TYR A 336 56.48 72.65 -27.52
C TYR A 336 56.48 71.51 -26.48
N LEU A 337 57.15 71.71 -25.32
CA LEU A 337 57.14 70.75 -24.22
C LEU A 337 55.72 70.56 -23.67
N HIS A 338 55.02 71.66 -23.37
CA HIS A 338 53.65 71.64 -22.88
C HIS A 338 52.68 70.98 -23.87
N THR A 339 52.82 71.26 -25.17
CA THR A 339 52.03 70.61 -26.23
C THR A 339 52.40 69.13 -26.38
N GLY A 340 53.67 68.76 -26.16
CA GLY A 340 54.16 67.38 -26.11
C GLY A 340 53.56 66.59 -24.94
N ASP A 341 53.58 67.16 -23.73
CA ASP A 341 52.99 66.57 -22.52
C ASP A 341 51.47 66.41 -22.64
N LEU A 342 50.79 67.43 -23.19
CA LEU A 342 49.36 67.38 -23.49
C LEU A 342 49.03 66.28 -24.51
N ASN A 343 49.81 66.20 -25.60
CA ASN A 343 49.67 65.13 -26.60
C ASN A 343 49.95 63.75 -26.01
N PHE A 344 50.98 63.60 -25.16
CA PHE A 344 51.29 62.33 -24.50
C PHE A 344 50.17 61.90 -23.55
N SER A 345 49.61 62.83 -22.78
CA SER A 345 48.43 62.62 -21.95
C SER A 345 47.21 62.18 -22.78
N MET A 346 46.96 62.85 -23.91
CA MET A 346 45.90 62.48 -24.85
C MET A 346 46.13 61.09 -25.49
N TYR A 347 47.35 60.75 -25.91
CA TYR A 347 47.67 59.42 -26.44
C TYR A 347 47.49 58.33 -25.37
N LYS A 348 47.91 58.58 -24.13
CA LYS A 348 47.64 57.67 -23.01
C LYS A 348 46.14 57.48 -22.80
N TYR A 349 45.36 58.56 -22.76
CA TYR A 349 43.91 58.51 -22.61
C TYR A 349 43.20 57.78 -23.76
N VAL A 350 43.63 58.00 -25.01
CA VAL A 350 43.12 57.29 -26.20
C VAL A 350 43.47 55.80 -26.17
N ASN A 351 44.68 55.44 -25.70
CA ASN A 351 45.07 54.04 -25.53
C ASN A 351 44.28 53.36 -24.40
N GLU A 352 44.06 54.04 -23.27
CA GLU A 352 43.18 53.56 -22.21
C GLU A 352 41.73 53.39 -22.68
N LEU A 353 41.19 54.34 -23.44
CA LEU A 353 39.87 54.24 -24.08
C LEU A 353 39.80 53.07 -25.07
N SER A 354 40.86 52.82 -25.84
CA SER A 354 40.93 51.71 -26.78
C SER A 354 40.99 50.36 -26.08
N ALA A 355 41.75 50.24 -24.99
CA ALA A 355 41.76 49.05 -24.13
C ALA A 355 40.39 48.81 -23.46
N LYS A 356 39.77 49.85 -22.90
CA LYS A 356 38.41 49.79 -22.33
C LYS A 356 37.39 49.39 -23.40
N LYS A 357 37.52 49.89 -24.64
CA LYS A 357 36.67 49.54 -25.78
C LYS A 357 36.82 48.08 -26.21
N GLU A 358 38.02 47.50 -26.20
CA GLU A 358 38.20 46.09 -26.53
C GLU A 358 37.66 45.18 -25.42
N ALA A 359 37.96 45.47 -24.15
CA ALA A 359 37.40 44.73 -23.01
C ALA A 359 35.85 44.76 -22.98
N LEU A 360 35.23 45.87 -23.38
CA LEU A 360 33.78 45.95 -23.56
C LEU A 360 33.27 45.11 -24.74
N LYS A 361 34.00 45.00 -25.85
CA LYS A 361 33.65 44.06 -26.94
C LYS A 361 33.83 42.60 -26.53
N ASP A 362 34.86 42.28 -25.75
CA ASP A 362 35.06 40.93 -25.19
C ASP A 362 33.85 40.56 -24.33
N SER A 363 33.47 41.43 -23.39
CA SER A 363 32.27 41.28 -22.57
C SER A 363 30.98 41.16 -23.40
N ILE A 364 30.81 41.95 -24.47
CA ILE A 364 29.67 41.81 -25.38
C ILE A 364 29.68 40.46 -26.11
N ARG A 365 30.84 39.96 -26.55
CA ARG A 365 30.97 38.64 -27.19
C ARG A 365 30.66 37.49 -26.23
N ASP A 366 31.11 37.58 -24.98
CA ASP A 366 30.78 36.58 -23.95
C ASP A 366 29.29 36.60 -23.58
N LEU A 367 28.68 37.78 -23.44
CA LEU A 367 27.24 37.91 -23.20
C LEU A 367 26.41 37.38 -24.38
N GLN A 368 26.84 37.63 -25.63
CA GLN A 368 26.20 37.06 -26.83
C GLN A 368 26.31 35.54 -26.88
N ARG A 369 27.45 34.96 -26.47
CA ARG A 369 27.61 33.50 -26.36
C ARG A 369 26.67 32.92 -25.31
N LEU A 370 26.64 33.49 -24.10
CA LEU A 370 25.75 33.04 -23.02
C LEU A 370 24.27 33.11 -23.44
N LEU A 371 23.86 34.21 -24.09
CA LEU A 371 22.50 34.35 -24.61
C LEU A 371 22.17 33.25 -25.63
N SER A 372 23.09 32.89 -26.52
CA SER A 372 22.88 31.80 -27.49
C SER A 372 22.81 30.41 -26.86
N GLU A 373 23.57 30.17 -25.79
CA GLU A 373 23.53 28.93 -25.00
C GLU A 373 22.22 28.82 -24.20
N GLU A 374 21.68 29.95 -23.74
CA GLU A 374 20.38 30.06 -23.08
C GLU A 374 19.21 29.90 -24.08
N ASP A 375 19.26 30.54 -25.25
CA ASP A 375 18.29 30.36 -26.34
C ASP A 375 18.23 28.91 -26.86
N ASP A 376 19.38 28.23 -26.96
CA ASP A 376 19.45 26.81 -27.36
C ASP A 376 18.86 25.89 -26.27
N SER A 377 19.04 26.25 -25.00
CA SER A 377 18.47 25.54 -23.84
C SER A 377 16.96 25.76 -23.76
N GLU A 378 16.48 26.99 -23.94
CA GLU A 378 15.06 27.34 -24.07
C GLU A 378 14.39 26.56 -25.20
N ARG A 379 15.02 26.48 -26.37
CA ARG A 379 14.49 25.69 -27.51
C ARG A 379 14.38 24.20 -27.20
N GLN A 380 15.32 23.64 -26.43
CA GLN A 380 15.22 22.26 -25.92
C GLN A 380 14.10 22.09 -24.89
N HIS A 381 13.95 23.01 -23.93
CA HIS A 381 12.87 22.98 -22.94
C HIS A 381 11.49 23.10 -23.59
N ARG A 382 11.30 24.06 -24.52
CA ARG A 382 10.05 24.23 -25.29
C ARG A 382 9.72 22.97 -26.12
N ALA A 383 10.72 22.32 -26.70
CA ALA A 383 10.53 21.06 -27.44
C ALA A 383 10.19 19.86 -26.52
N LEU A 384 10.73 19.82 -25.30
CA LEU A 384 10.37 18.81 -24.30
C LEU A 384 8.96 19.02 -23.76
N ILE A 385 8.59 20.25 -23.41
CA ILE A 385 7.24 20.63 -22.97
C ILE A 385 6.21 20.20 -24.01
N LYS A 386 6.42 20.53 -25.29
CA LYS A 386 5.49 20.16 -26.37
C LYS A 386 5.32 18.64 -26.53
N ARG A 387 6.35 17.84 -26.29
CA ARG A 387 6.22 16.36 -26.28
C ARG A 387 5.41 15.87 -25.09
N LEU A 388 5.59 16.45 -23.91
CA LEU A 388 4.81 16.11 -22.72
C LEU A 388 3.34 16.54 -22.86
N GLU A 389 3.07 17.66 -23.54
CA GLU A 389 1.70 18.08 -23.93
C GLU A 389 1.07 17.10 -24.93
N GLU A 390 1.82 16.65 -25.94
CA GLU A 390 1.38 15.64 -26.92
C GLU A 390 1.14 14.26 -26.27
N GLU A 391 2.00 13.84 -25.33
CA GLU A 391 1.83 12.61 -24.55
C GLU A 391 0.64 12.72 -23.59
N LEU A 392 0.46 13.86 -22.90
CA LEU A 392 -0.67 14.11 -22.00
C LEU A 392 -2.00 14.03 -22.75
N ALA A 393 -2.16 14.79 -23.84
CA ALA A 393 -3.36 14.73 -24.69
C ALA A 393 -3.61 13.30 -25.23
N GLY A 394 -2.53 12.57 -25.55
CA GLY A 394 -2.57 11.16 -25.94
C GLY A 394 -2.92 10.19 -24.80
N THR A 395 -2.92 10.61 -23.55
CA THR A 395 -3.47 9.86 -22.40
C THR A 395 -4.89 10.31 -22.05
N GLU A 396 -5.21 11.61 -22.15
CA GLU A 396 -6.55 12.16 -21.93
C GLU A 396 -7.55 11.57 -22.93
N SER A 397 -7.21 11.54 -24.24
CA SER A 397 -8.05 10.90 -25.26
C SER A 397 -8.36 9.43 -24.96
N LYS A 398 -7.41 8.68 -24.37
CA LYS A 398 -7.62 7.28 -23.99
C LYS A 398 -8.46 7.15 -22.71
N LEU A 399 -8.31 8.10 -21.78
CA LEU A 399 -9.14 8.17 -20.59
C LEU A 399 -10.60 8.46 -20.98
N ASP A 400 -10.84 9.35 -21.94
CA ASP A 400 -12.18 9.64 -22.48
C ASP A 400 -12.78 8.45 -23.23
N GLU A 401 -12.00 7.71 -24.03
CA GLU A 401 -12.43 6.44 -24.63
C GLU A 401 -12.86 5.42 -23.58
N MET A 402 -12.09 5.25 -22.49
CA MET A 402 -12.43 4.33 -21.41
C MET A 402 -13.61 4.80 -20.56
N ASN A 403 -13.73 6.11 -20.31
CA ASN A 403 -14.88 6.72 -19.65
C ASN A 403 -16.16 6.50 -20.46
N TYR A 404 -16.10 6.72 -21.79
CA TYR A 404 -17.22 6.50 -22.69
C TYR A 404 -17.65 5.02 -22.74
N ALA A 405 -16.70 4.09 -22.82
CA ALA A 405 -16.99 2.66 -22.73
C ALA A 405 -17.61 2.26 -21.38
N THR A 406 -17.14 2.86 -20.27
CA THR A 406 -17.68 2.63 -18.92
C THR A 406 -19.10 3.18 -18.78
N LEU A 407 -19.41 4.34 -19.39
CA LEU A 407 -20.75 4.90 -19.45
C LEU A 407 -21.71 4.01 -20.26
N GLN A 408 -21.28 3.49 -21.42
CA GLN A 408 -22.09 2.52 -22.18
C GLN A 408 -22.39 1.25 -21.38
N LEU A 409 -21.40 0.73 -20.64
CA LEU A 409 -21.59 -0.44 -19.80
C LEU A 409 -22.53 -0.15 -18.61
N SER A 410 -22.41 1.02 -17.98
CA SER A 410 -23.29 1.44 -16.88
C SER A 410 -24.74 1.59 -17.35
N ASP A 411 -24.98 2.21 -18.50
CA ASP A 411 -26.30 2.31 -19.14
C ASP A 411 -26.86 0.90 -19.45
N ALA A 412 -26.06 -0.01 -20.01
CA ALA A 412 -26.46 -1.39 -20.21
C ALA A 412 -26.85 -2.11 -18.91
N VAL A 413 -26.12 -1.89 -17.80
CA VAL A 413 -26.45 -2.43 -16.47
C VAL A 413 -27.72 -1.79 -15.88
N GLN A 414 -27.95 -0.50 -16.09
CA GLN A 414 -29.18 0.18 -15.65
C GLN A 414 -30.40 -0.32 -16.42
N ARG A 415 -30.27 -0.58 -17.72
CA ARG A 415 -31.33 -1.21 -18.53
C ARG A 415 -31.64 -2.63 -18.06
N THR A 416 -30.63 -3.47 -17.81
CA THR A 416 -30.88 -4.82 -17.28
C THR A 416 -31.50 -4.78 -15.89
N ALA A 417 -31.12 -3.82 -15.05
CA ALA A 417 -31.73 -3.59 -13.73
C ALA A 417 -33.23 -3.29 -13.83
N ALA A 418 -33.61 -2.30 -14.66
CA ALA A 418 -35.01 -1.96 -14.88
C ALA A 418 -35.82 -3.15 -15.43
N THR A 419 -35.29 -3.88 -16.43
CA THR A 419 -35.97 -5.08 -16.93
C THR A 419 -36.08 -6.22 -15.90
N ALA A 420 -35.12 -6.32 -14.97
CA ALA A 420 -35.19 -7.28 -13.87
C ALA A 420 -36.24 -6.88 -12.82
N GLU A 421 -36.38 -5.58 -12.50
CA GLU A 421 -37.47 -5.06 -11.66
C GLU A 421 -38.84 -5.33 -12.30
N ASP A 422 -39.02 -4.96 -13.57
CA ASP A 422 -40.26 -5.19 -14.32
C ASP A 422 -40.66 -6.66 -14.31
N VAL A 423 -39.72 -7.57 -14.58
CA VAL A 423 -39.98 -9.02 -14.61
C VAL A 423 -40.23 -9.58 -13.21
N TYR A 424 -39.49 -9.15 -12.20
CA TYR A 424 -39.69 -9.55 -10.80
C TYR A 424 -41.09 -9.18 -10.29
N ALA A 425 -41.57 -7.98 -10.66
CA ALA A 425 -42.92 -7.50 -10.38
C ALA A 425 -43.99 -8.29 -11.18
N HIS A 426 -43.84 -8.45 -12.50
CA HIS A 426 -44.81 -9.14 -13.35
C HIS A 426 -45.00 -10.62 -12.99
N ILE A 427 -43.93 -11.31 -12.59
CA ILE A 427 -43.97 -12.73 -12.20
C ILE A 427 -44.46 -12.90 -10.73
N GLY A 428 -44.55 -11.80 -9.97
CA GLY A 428 -45.01 -11.81 -8.59
C GLY A 428 -44.09 -12.62 -7.69
N CYS A 429 -42.82 -12.22 -7.64
CA CYS A 429 -41.82 -12.83 -6.77
C CYS A 429 -42.08 -12.43 -5.29
N PRO A 430 -41.81 -13.31 -4.30
CA PRO A 430 -41.88 -12.93 -2.90
C PRO A 430 -40.76 -11.93 -2.58
N LYS A 431 -41.05 -10.92 -1.74
CA LYS A 431 -40.06 -9.97 -1.20
C LYS A 431 -38.88 -10.70 -0.54
N MET A 432 -37.71 -10.07 -0.50
CA MET A 432 -36.58 -10.65 0.23
C MET A 432 -36.88 -10.68 1.74
N ALA A 433 -36.22 -11.58 2.46
CA ALA A 433 -36.35 -11.71 3.91
C ALA A 433 -35.15 -11.05 4.59
N ASP A 434 -35.45 -10.13 5.52
CA ASP A 434 -34.56 -9.15 6.15
C ASP A 434 -33.94 -8.13 5.14
N ASP A 435 -33.74 -6.85 5.48
CA ASP A 435 -33.60 -6.27 6.82
C ASP A 435 -34.27 -4.88 7.00
N ALA A 436 -34.86 -4.66 8.18
CA ALA A 436 -35.24 -3.43 8.89
C ALA A 436 -35.90 -2.19 8.22
N VAL A 437 -35.96 -2.01 6.89
CA VAL A 437 -36.44 -0.72 6.29
C VAL A 437 -37.43 -0.92 5.14
N GLU A 438 -38.58 -0.24 5.21
CA GLU A 438 -39.57 -0.12 4.12
C GLU A 438 -39.11 0.83 2.99
N SER A 439 -37.88 0.63 2.49
CA SER A 439 -37.44 1.23 1.22
C SER A 439 -37.95 0.37 0.06
N GLU A 440 -38.20 1.00 -1.10
CA GLU A 440 -38.52 0.28 -2.32
C GLU A 440 -37.37 -0.67 -2.70
N GLU A 441 -37.63 -1.98 -2.80
CA GLU A 441 -36.65 -3.00 -3.20
C GLU A 441 -36.28 -2.83 -4.68
N ARG A 442 -35.35 -1.92 -4.97
CA ARG A 442 -34.82 -1.67 -6.31
C ARG A 442 -33.60 -2.54 -6.63
N CYS A 443 -33.46 -2.89 -7.90
CA CYS A 443 -32.39 -3.72 -8.45
C CYS A 443 -31.13 -2.88 -8.64
N THR A 444 -30.22 -2.91 -7.66
CA THR A 444 -28.89 -2.31 -7.78
C THR A 444 -27.89 -3.31 -8.37
N GLU A 445 -26.75 -2.83 -8.89
CA GLU A 445 -25.70 -3.70 -9.47
C GLU A 445 -25.25 -4.83 -8.51
N ALA A 446 -25.14 -4.52 -7.21
CA ALA A 446 -24.81 -5.50 -6.17
C ALA A 446 -25.92 -6.56 -5.94
N ASN A 447 -27.19 -6.17 -6.09
CA ASN A 447 -28.35 -7.01 -5.81
C ASN A 447 -28.90 -7.72 -7.06
N MET A 448 -28.55 -7.27 -8.27
CA MET A 448 -28.94 -7.82 -9.58
C MET A 448 -28.96 -9.34 -9.63
N LYS A 449 -27.87 -9.98 -9.17
CA LYS A 449 -27.72 -11.44 -9.16
C LYS A 449 -28.75 -12.14 -8.27
N GLN A 450 -29.20 -11.50 -7.20
CA GLN A 450 -30.21 -12.02 -6.28
C GLN A 450 -31.61 -11.88 -6.88
N PHE A 451 -31.92 -10.72 -7.48
CA PHE A 451 -33.17 -10.51 -8.23
C PHE A 451 -33.34 -11.54 -9.35
N LEU A 452 -32.32 -11.70 -10.20
CA LEU A 452 -32.35 -12.67 -11.30
C LEU A 452 -32.47 -14.13 -10.81
N GLY A 453 -31.79 -14.50 -9.71
CA GLY A 453 -31.93 -15.83 -9.09
C GLY A 453 -33.34 -16.11 -8.55
N ARG A 454 -34.01 -15.10 -7.97
CA ARG A 454 -35.43 -15.23 -7.56
C ARG A 454 -36.39 -15.29 -8.74
N VAL A 455 -36.12 -14.55 -9.81
CA VAL A 455 -36.87 -14.65 -11.09
C VAL A 455 -36.75 -16.07 -11.65
N GLU A 456 -35.57 -16.68 -11.64
CA GLU A 456 -35.33 -18.07 -12.09
C GLU A 456 -36.07 -19.10 -11.21
N GLU A 457 -35.93 -19.02 -9.88
CA GLU A 457 -36.65 -19.85 -8.90
C GLU A 457 -38.17 -19.76 -9.11
N ARG A 458 -38.70 -18.54 -9.27
CA ARG A 458 -40.13 -18.31 -9.45
C ARG A 458 -40.63 -18.77 -10.82
N ALA A 459 -39.89 -18.53 -11.89
CA ALA A 459 -40.24 -18.97 -13.24
C ALA A 459 -40.23 -20.50 -13.35
N THR A 460 -39.24 -21.18 -12.77
CA THR A 460 -39.19 -22.65 -12.74
C THR A 460 -40.34 -23.25 -11.92
N HIS A 461 -40.71 -22.64 -10.78
CA HIS A 461 -41.92 -23.04 -10.04
C HIS A 461 -43.21 -22.91 -10.88
N ILE A 462 -43.36 -21.83 -11.66
CA ILE A 462 -44.53 -21.62 -12.54
C ILE A 462 -44.54 -22.67 -13.67
N LEU A 463 -43.40 -22.97 -14.28
CA LEU A 463 -43.28 -24.02 -15.31
C LEU A 463 -43.65 -25.40 -14.76
N ILE A 464 -43.17 -25.77 -13.56
CA ILE A 464 -43.52 -27.03 -12.90
C ILE A 464 -45.02 -27.10 -12.58
N ALA A 465 -45.61 -26.00 -12.11
CA ALA A 465 -47.06 -25.91 -11.85
C ALA A 465 -47.88 -26.06 -13.14
N PHE A 466 -47.45 -25.41 -14.23
CA PHE A 466 -48.11 -25.51 -15.54
C PHE A 466 -48.02 -26.93 -16.12
N GLN A 467 -46.86 -27.59 -16.06
CA GLN A 467 -46.69 -28.98 -16.49
C GLN A 467 -47.60 -29.93 -15.72
N ARG A 468 -47.67 -29.81 -14.38
CA ARG A 468 -48.58 -30.60 -13.53
C ARG A 468 -50.04 -30.36 -13.89
N HIS A 469 -50.45 -29.10 -14.09
CA HIS A 469 -51.81 -28.76 -14.49
C HIS A 469 -52.15 -29.31 -15.89
N HIS A 470 -51.21 -29.26 -16.84
CA HIS A 470 -51.41 -29.84 -18.17
C HIS A 470 -51.60 -31.36 -18.10
N GLN A 471 -50.77 -32.07 -17.33
CA GLN A 471 -50.92 -33.51 -17.09
C GLN A 471 -52.30 -33.85 -16.48
N LEU A 472 -52.70 -33.15 -15.42
CA LEU A 472 -54.02 -33.33 -14.79
C LEU A 472 -55.19 -33.01 -15.75
N SER A 473 -55.05 -31.99 -16.60
CA SER A 473 -56.03 -31.66 -17.64
C SER A 473 -56.16 -32.78 -18.69
N THR A 474 -55.04 -33.37 -19.12
CA THR A 474 -55.07 -34.54 -20.02
C THR A 474 -55.71 -35.77 -19.37
N TYR A 475 -55.42 -36.06 -18.10
CA TYR A 475 -56.09 -37.14 -17.36
C TYR A 475 -57.59 -36.89 -17.18
N SER A 476 -57.99 -35.65 -16.90
CA SER A 476 -59.41 -35.26 -16.75
C SER A 476 -60.21 -35.46 -18.04
N ARG A 477 -59.65 -35.07 -19.20
CA ARG A 477 -60.28 -35.31 -20.53
C ARG A 477 -60.45 -36.80 -20.83
N VAL A 478 -59.47 -37.64 -20.48
CA VAL A 478 -59.57 -39.10 -20.65
C VAL A 478 -60.61 -39.70 -19.68
N SER A 479 -60.61 -39.29 -18.41
CA SER A 479 -61.54 -39.79 -17.39
C SER A 479 -63.00 -39.45 -17.70
N ALA A 480 -63.27 -38.25 -18.23
CA ALA A 480 -64.62 -37.81 -18.59
C ALA A 480 -65.28 -38.72 -19.65
N SER A 481 -64.50 -39.31 -20.57
CA SER A 481 -65.03 -40.24 -21.58
C SER A 481 -65.46 -41.61 -21.01
N SER A 482 -64.89 -42.01 -19.87
CA SER A 482 -65.11 -43.34 -19.26
C SER A 482 -66.37 -43.40 -18.39
N SER A 483 -66.87 -42.26 -17.91
CA SER A 483 -67.94 -42.18 -16.90
C SER A 483 -69.35 -42.56 -17.41
N LEU A 484 -69.52 -42.81 -18.71
CA LEU A 484 -70.83 -43.12 -19.33
C LEU A 484 -71.16 -44.63 -19.44
N ARG A 485 -70.34 -45.53 -18.87
CA ARG A 485 -70.59 -46.99 -18.93
C ARG A 485 -70.22 -47.76 -17.65
N ALA A 486 -71.09 -47.75 -16.63
CA ALA A 486 -71.49 -48.94 -15.87
C ALA A 486 -72.55 -48.62 -14.79
N ILE A 487 -73.78 -49.13 -14.96
CA ILE A 487 -74.75 -49.29 -13.86
C ILE A 487 -75.37 -50.69 -14.00
N ARG A 488 -75.02 -51.61 -13.08
CA ARG A 488 -75.89 -52.66 -12.51
C ARG A 488 -75.12 -53.66 -11.62
N ASP A 489 -75.42 -53.61 -10.32
CA ASP A 489 -76.21 -54.63 -9.58
C ASP A 489 -75.69 -56.10 -9.47
N PRO A 490 -76.00 -56.85 -8.38
CA PRO A 490 -75.20 -56.80 -7.15
C PRO A 490 -75.04 -58.18 -6.44
N GLN A 491 -74.53 -58.17 -5.18
CA GLN A 491 -74.94 -58.98 -4.01
C GLN A 491 -73.82 -59.75 -3.24
N LEU A 492 -73.84 -59.48 -1.92
CA LEU A 492 -73.70 -60.39 -0.76
C LEU A 492 -72.34 -60.80 -0.15
N SER A 493 -72.28 -60.47 1.16
CA SER A 493 -71.69 -61.23 2.29
C SER A 493 -70.15 -61.26 2.47
N LYS A 494 -69.61 -61.23 3.70
CA LYS A 494 -70.03 -60.62 5.01
C LYS A 494 -68.86 -60.76 6.00
N GLU A 495 -68.73 -59.85 6.98
CA GLU A 495 -67.93 -60.01 8.22
C GLU A 495 -66.37 -60.17 8.05
N ALA A 496 -65.49 -59.78 8.99
CA ALA A 496 -65.62 -58.88 10.15
C ALA A 496 -64.25 -58.33 10.66
N VAL A 497 -64.19 -57.01 10.89
CA VAL A 497 -63.78 -56.32 12.14
C VAL A 497 -62.29 -56.29 12.63
N GLN A 498 -61.82 -55.02 12.82
CA GLN A 498 -60.89 -54.44 13.84
C GLN A 498 -59.41 -54.07 13.55
N THR A 499 -59.08 -52.84 14.04
CA THR A 499 -57.77 -52.19 14.35
C THR A 499 -56.72 -52.08 13.24
N LEU A 500 -56.38 -50.88 12.73
CA LEU A 500 -55.60 -49.77 13.34
C LEU A 500 -54.13 -50.20 13.61
N GLU A 501 -53.08 -49.57 13.08
CA GLU A 501 -52.86 -48.13 12.78
C GLU A 501 -51.82 -47.89 11.64
N GLU A 502 -51.78 -46.65 11.09
CA GLU A 502 -50.71 -45.98 10.29
C GLU A 502 -50.12 -46.61 8.99
N GLY A 503 -49.66 -45.75 8.04
CA GLY A 503 -48.62 -46.09 7.05
C GLY A 503 -49.00 -46.09 5.55
N GLU A 504 -48.71 -44.98 4.86
CA GLU A 504 -48.99 -44.61 3.47
C GLU A 504 -48.89 -45.66 2.31
N VAL A 505 -49.81 -45.49 1.36
CA VAL A 505 -49.90 -46.05 -0.02
C VAL A 505 -48.70 -45.53 -0.87
N ALA A 506 -48.05 -46.28 -1.77
CA ALA A 506 -48.61 -46.68 -3.07
C ALA A 506 -47.87 -47.79 -3.84
N LEU A 507 -48.60 -48.35 -4.82
CA LEU A 507 -48.20 -49.36 -5.82
C LEU A 507 -48.73 -48.93 -7.21
N THR A 508 -48.30 -49.47 -8.37
CA THR A 508 -47.55 -50.72 -8.59
C THR A 508 -46.23 -50.49 -9.39
N ALA A 509 -45.96 -50.87 -10.65
CA ALA A 509 -46.70 -51.60 -11.70
C ALA A 509 -45.77 -52.42 -12.63
N ASN A 510 -46.40 -53.41 -13.26
CA ASN A 510 -45.93 -54.37 -14.28
C ASN A 510 -46.84 -54.17 -15.54
N THR A 511 -46.67 -54.71 -16.75
CA THR A 511 -45.70 -55.62 -17.42
C THR A 511 -45.98 -55.60 -18.94
N THR A 512 -44.97 -55.98 -19.76
CA THR A 512 -45.08 -56.57 -21.13
C THR A 512 -45.90 -55.76 -22.18
N ASP A 513 -46.12 -56.16 -23.45
CA ASP A 513 -45.87 -57.40 -24.21
C ASP A 513 -45.58 -57.12 -25.71
N SER A 514 -45.34 -58.16 -26.54
CA SER A 514 -45.08 -57.98 -27.99
C SER A 514 -45.86 -58.93 -28.91
N SER A 515 -46.38 -58.41 -30.04
CA SER A 515 -46.80 -59.22 -31.19
C SER A 515 -46.82 -58.45 -32.52
N HIS A 516 -46.44 -59.12 -33.62
CA HIS A 516 -46.79 -58.75 -35.00
C HIS A 516 -48.29 -59.00 -35.25
N GLY A 517 -48.97 -58.49 -36.29
CA GLY A 517 -48.60 -57.59 -37.40
C GLY A 517 -49.71 -57.58 -38.47
N GLU A 518 -49.55 -56.79 -39.55
CA GLU A 518 -50.47 -56.70 -40.73
C GLU A 518 -51.88 -56.07 -40.46
N ALA A 519 -52.51 -55.30 -41.35
CA ALA A 519 -52.10 -54.61 -42.59
C ALA A 519 -53.11 -53.50 -43.01
N LEU A 520 -52.71 -52.58 -43.92
CA LEU A 520 -53.54 -51.60 -44.68
C LEU A 520 -54.30 -50.51 -43.86
N GLN A 521 -54.67 -49.32 -44.38
CA GLN A 521 -54.17 -48.44 -45.46
C GLN A 521 -54.88 -47.06 -45.34
N MET A 522 -54.28 -45.95 -45.82
CA MET A 522 -54.87 -44.59 -45.90
C MET A 522 -55.11 -43.89 -44.53
N ALA A 523 -55.02 -42.56 -44.35
CA ALA A 523 -54.48 -41.46 -45.17
C ALA A 523 -54.16 -40.22 -44.26
N GLU A 524 -53.49 -39.21 -44.85
CA GLU A 524 -53.49 -37.79 -44.45
C GLU A 524 -53.01 -37.37 -43.04
N GLY A 525 -51.70 -37.11 -42.92
CA GLY A 525 -51.23 -35.72 -42.77
C GLY A 525 -50.67 -35.24 -41.42
N TRP A 526 -50.07 -34.04 -41.50
CA TRP A 526 -49.51 -33.19 -40.43
C TRP A 526 -48.23 -33.71 -39.76
N GLU A 527 -47.11 -33.09 -40.15
CA GLU A 527 -45.76 -33.31 -39.60
C GLU A 527 -45.60 -32.61 -38.25
N ALA A 528 -44.92 -33.28 -37.30
CA ALA A 528 -44.36 -32.67 -36.10
C ALA A 528 -43.11 -33.47 -35.69
N GLU A 529 -41.94 -32.83 -35.66
CA GLU A 529 -40.67 -33.50 -35.40
C GLU A 529 -40.54 -34.01 -33.95
N GLU A 530 -39.86 -35.14 -33.79
CA GLU A 530 -39.50 -35.69 -32.47
C GLU A 530 -38.34 -34.90 -31.85
N VAL A 531 -38.53 -34.37 -30.64
CA VAL A 531 -37.43 -33.93 -29.77
C VAL A 531 -37.31 -34.91 -28.59
N VAL A 532 -36.22 -35.66 -28.58
CA VAL A 532 -35.95 -36.73 -27.59
C VAL A 532 -35.76 -36.14 -26.18
N PRO A 533 -36.27 -36.78 -25.10
CA PRO A 533 -36.18 -36.22 -23.75
C PRO A 533 -34.74 -36.16 -23.21
N ILE A 534 -34.28 -34.95 -22.87
CA ILE A 534 -33.04 -34.75 -22.11
C ILE A 534 -33.36 -34.90 -20.62
N MET A 535 -32.73 -35.88 -19.96
CA MET A 535 -32.76 -35.98 -18.50
C MET A 535 -31.94 -34.85 -17.85
N PRO A 536 -32.40 -34.26 -16.72
CA PRO A 536 -31.60 -33.29 -15.98
C PRO A 536 -30.43 -33.97 -15.29
N VAL A 537 -29.20 -33.66 -15.74
CA VAL A 537 -27.98 -33.92 -14.97
C VAL A 537 -27.91 -32.87 -13.85
N ALA A 538 -27.62 -33.31 -12.62
CA ALA A 538 -27.49 -32.39 -11.49
C ALA A 538 -26.28 -31.44 -11.71
N PRO A 539 -26.43 -30.12 -11.54
CA PRO A 539 -25.30 -29.20 -11.65
C PRO A 539 -24.32 -29.46 -10.51
N GLN A 540 -23.17 -30.05 -10.82
CA GLN A 540 -22.08 -30.18 -9.86
C GLN A 540 -21.63 -28.77 -9.43
N THR A 541 -21.43 -28.57 -8.13
CA THR A 541 -21.12 -27.26 -7.54
C THR A 541 -19.78 -26.74 -8.02
N ALA A 542 -19.80 -25.82 -9.00
CA ALA A 542 -18.61 -25.09 -9.40
C ALA A 542 -18.13 -24.22 -8.22
N HIS A 543 -16.88 -24.43 -7.78
CA HIS A 543 -16.27 -23.63 -6.73
C HIS A 543 -15.99 -22.22 -7.25
N SER A 544 -16.93 -21.30 -7.02
CA SER A 544 -16.75 -19.87 -7.23
C SER A 544 -15.46 -19.41 -6.54
N ALA A 545 -14.53 -18.85 -7.31
CA ALA A 545 -13.29 -18.31 -6.76
C ALA A 545 -13.61 -17.17 -5.77
N VAL A 546 -13.32 -17.40 -4.49
CA VAL A 546 -13.50 -16.39 -3.44
C VAL A 546 -12.40 -15.34 -3.60
N SER A 547 -12.73 -14.26 -4.33
CA SER A 547 -11.87 -13.08 -4.43
C SER A 547 -11.66 -12.48 -3.03
N ALA A 548 -10.39 -12.23 -2.68
CA ALA A 548 -9.98 -11.79 -1.34
C ALA A 548 -10.51 -10.40 -0.94
N ARG A 549 -11.18 -9.68 -1.85
CA ARG A 549 -11.72 -8.33 -1.62
C ARG A 549 -12.92 -8.28 -0.65
N SER A 550 -13.57 -9.41 -0.37
CA SER A 550 -14.78 -9.48 0.48
C SER A 550 -14.54 -9.91 1.93
N LEU A 551 -13.29 -10.15 2.35
CA LEU A 551 -12.95 -10.61 3.71
C LEU A 551 -11.96 -9.69 4.45
N VAL A 552 -11.87 -8.43 4.02
CA VAL A 552 -11.18 -7.38 4.80
C VAL A 552 -12.25 -6.60 5.57
N CYS A 553 -12.28 -6.77 6.90
CA CYS A 553 -13.07 -5.88 7.75
C CYS A 553 -12.58 -4.44 7.58
N MET A 554 -13.52 -3.51 7.36
CA MET A 554 -13.28 -2.06 7.40
C MET A 554 -13.00 -1.62 8.84
N MET A 555 -11.83 -1.99 9.38
CA MET A 555 -11.29 -1.36 10.59
C MET A 555 -10.77 0.03 10.21
N GLU A 556 -11.41 1.04 10.78
CA GLU A 556 -11.13 2.45 10.52
C GLU A 556 -9.66 2.79 10.80
N LEU A 557 -8.98 3.38 9.81
CA LEU A 557 -7.75 4.15 10.01
C LEU A 557 -7.98 5.57 9.48
N PRO A 558 -7.68 6.62 10.27
CA PRO A 558 -8.04 7.99 9.92
C PRO A 558 -7.08 8.59 8.88
N SER A 559 -7.41 8.41 7.60
CA SER A 559 -6.80 9.17 6.49
C SER A 559 -7.19 10.65 6.57
N ALA A 560 -6.21 11.54 6.49
CA ALA A 560 -6.44 12.98 6.58
C ALA A 560 -7.04 13.54 5.28
N SER A 561 -8.35 13.75 5.24
CA SER A 561 -9.05 14.47 4.17
C SER A 561 -8.84 15.99 4.32
N LEU A 562 -7.82 16.53 3.68
CA LEU A 562 -7.49 17.96 3.70
C LEU A 562 -7.81 18.59 2.33
N ALA A 563 -9.10 18.75 2.05
CA ALA A 563 -9.64 19.50 0.93
C ALA A 563 -10.90 20.24 1.40
N GLY A 564 -11.02 21.53 1.06
CA GLY A 564 -12.12 22.39 1.49
C GLY A 564 -13.00 22.86 0.32
N GLY A 565 -14.17 23.40 0.66
CA GLY A 565 -15.18 23.89 -0.28
C GLY A 565 -16.52 23.17 -0.12
N THR A 566 -17.67 23.83 -0.22
CA THR A 566 -17.94 25.27 -0.38
C THR A 566 -19.29 25.64 0.23
N THR A 567 -19.36 26.69 1.04
CA THR A 567 -20.59 27.44 1.32
C THR A 567 -20.28 28.93 1.37
N ASP A 568 -20.99 29.69 0.54
CA ASP A 568 -20.87 31.14 0.33
C ASP A 568 -20.95 32.03 1.58
N ARG A 569 -20.17 33.14 1.52
CA ARG A 569 -20.55 34.55 1.80
C ARG A 569 -21.08 34.97 3.19
N ASP A 570 -20.86 36.20 3.66
CA ASP A 570 -20.28 37.43 3.06
C ASP A 570 -19.27 38.11 4.03
N ASN A 571 -18.62 39.19 3.56
CA ASN A 571 -17.74 40.11 4.30
C ASN A 571 -16.43 39.53 4.87
N ASN A 572 -15.31 39.81 4.19
CA ASN A 572 -14.60 41.07 4.52
C ASN A 572 -13.78 41.61 3.32
N LEU A 573 -13.39 42.88 3.38
CA LEU A 573 -12.62 43.59 2.36
C LEU A 573 -11.10 43.55 2.64
N TYR A 574 -10.31 43.65 1.56
CA TYR A 574 -8.90 44.08 1.46
C TYR A 574 -7.95 43.88 2.66
N ALA A 575 -6.96 43.00 2.48
CA ALA A 575 -5.58 43.25 2.92
C ALA A 575 -4.60 42.41 2.09
N ASP A 576 -3.71 43.05 1.33
CA ASP A 576 -2.47 42.41 0.87
C ASP A 576 -1.49 42.34 2.04
N GLN A 577 -0.98 41.15 2.35
CA GLN A 577 0.21 40.99 3.20
C GLN A 577 0.82 39.60 3.02
N ASP A 578 1.94 39.54 2.29
CA ASP A 578 2.85 38.38 2.27
C ASP A 578 3.60 38.33 3.61
N ASP A 579 2.96 37.76 4.63
CA ASP A 579 3.57 37.59 5.96
C ASP A 579 4.08 36.15 6.11
N ASP A 580 5.38 35.98 5.84
CA ASP A 580 6.10 34.71 5.94
C ASP A 580 6.20 34.31 7.42
N HIS A 581 5.15 33.67 7.94
CA HIS A 581 4.92 33.50 9.38
C HIS A 581 5.83 32.40 9.96
N ILE A 582 7.10 32.74 10.20
CA ILE A 582 8.13 31.89 10.79
C ILE A 582 7.72 31.54 12.23
N VAL A 583 6.94 30.46 12.37
CA VAL A 583 6.45 29.94 13.66
C VAL A 583 7.66 29.65 14.55
N SER A 584 7.75 30.33 15.69
CA SER A 584 8.92 30.19 16.56
C SER A 584 9.03 28.75 17.10
N HIS A 585 10.26 28.31 17.38
CA HIS A 585 10.47 26.99 18.00
C HIS A 585 9.76 26.83 19.35
N GLU A 586 9.48 27.94 20.04
CA GLU A 586 8.72 27.97 21.29
C GLU A 586 7.22 27.74 21.06
N ASP A 587 6.66 28.23 19.95
CA ASP A 587 5.25 27.98 19.60
C ASP A 587 5.05 26.58 19.04
N ILE A 588 6.03 26.04 18.29
CA ILE A 588 6.09 24.62 17.93
C ILE A 588 6.14 23.74 19.20
N ARG A 589 6.93 24.13 20.21
CA ARG A 589 6.97 23.42 21.51
C ARG A 589 5.62 23.47 22.23
N LYS A 590 4.99 24.64 22.35
CA LYS A 590 3.66 24.79 22.98
C LYS A 590 2.58 23.98 22.26
N GLN A 591 2.59 23.97 20.92
CA GLN A 591 1.68 23.11 20.13
C GLN A 591 1.94 21.62 20.36
N MET A 592 3.20 21.20 20.51
CA MET A 592 3.55 19.82 20.84
C MET A 592 3.08 19.43 22.25
N GLU A 593 3.29 20.31 23.24
CA GLU A 593 2.82 20.11 24.62
C GLU A 593 1.29 20.04 24.70
N ALA A 594 0.56 20.92 23.99
CA ALA A 594 -0.89 20.87 23.88
C ALA A 594 -1.42 19.60 23.20
N ARG A 595 -0.68 19.03 22.23
CA ARG A 595 -0.99 17.72 21.63
C ARG A 595 -0.74 16.57 22.62
N LEU A 596 0.29 16.66 23.45
CA LEU A 596 0.60 15.65 24.48
C LEU A 596 -0.40 15.68 25.65
N THR A 597 -0.88 16.85 26.09
CA THR A 597 -1.93 16.94 27.12
C THR A 597 -3.26 16.40 26.60
N THR A 598 -3.69 16.81 25.40
CA THR A 598 -4.94 16.32 24.79
C THR A 598 -4.90 14.81 24.46
N MET A 599 -3.73 14.24 24.15
CA MET A 599 -3.56 12.78 24.09
C MET A 599 -3.75 12.11 25.46
N ARG A 600 -3.10 12.62 26.52
CA ARG A 600 -3.27 12.07 27.89
C ARG A 600 -4.72 12.14 28.36
N GLU A 601 -5.43 13.23 28.10
CA GLU A 601 -6.86 13.32 28.41
C GLU A 601 -7.70 12.28 27.67
N ARG A 602 -7.44 12.05 26.38
CA ARG A 602 -8.15 11.03 25.60
C ARG A 602 -7.86 9.62 26.13
N GLU A 603 -6.61 9.34 26.47
CA GLU A 603 -6.21 8.07 27.08
C GLU A 603 -6.85 7.88 28.46
N GLU A 604 -6.86 8.90 29.31
CA GLU A 604 -7.49 8.82 30.64
C GLU A 604 -9.02 8.64 30.53
N ARG A 605 -9.69 9.36 29.63
CA ARG A 605 -11.12 9.16 29.32
C ARG A 605 -11.40 7.73 28.84
N ASN A 606 -10.49 7.14 28.05
CA ASN A 606 -10.60 5.74 27.62
C ASN A 606 -10.30 4.74 28.74
N GLN A 607 -9.39 5.04 29.67
CA GLN A 607 -9.17 4.24 30.88
C GLN A 607 -10.37 4.31 31.84
N ARG A 608 -11.00 5.48 32.00
CA ARG A 608 -12.27 5.64 32.74
C ARG A 608 -13.37 4.79 32.11
N LYS A 609 -13.64 4.95 30.81
CA LYS A 609 -14.59 4.10 30.05
C LYS A 609 -14.32 2.59 30.22
N LYS A 610 -13.06 2.15 30.20
CA LYS A 610 -12.69 0.74 30.44
C LYS A 610 -13.01 0.31 31.88
N LYS A 611 -12.73 1.13 32.89
CA LYS A 611 -13.11 0.87 34.29
C LYS A 611 -14.63 0.77 34.44
N ASP A 612 -15.37 1.73 33.90
CA ASP A 612 -16.83 1.77 33.92
C ASP A 612 -17.44 0.52 33.26
N ALA A 613 -16.88 0.08 32.12
CA ALA A 613 -17.28 -1.16 31.45
C ALA A 613 -16.99 -2.40 32.31
N THR A 614 -15.80 -2.51 32.93
CA THR A 614 -15.49 -3.63 33.84
C THR A 614 -16.31 -3.61 35.14
N GLN A 615 -16.81 -2.45 35.55
CA GLN A 615 -17.68 -2.32 36.72
C GLN A 615 -19.17 -2.61 36.39
N LYS A 616 -19.59 -2.46 35.13
CA LYS A 616 -20.90 -2.93 34.63
C LYS A 616 -20.93 -4.42 34.25
N ALA A 617 -19.77 -5.07 34.19
CA ALA A 617 -19.61 -6.51 33.92
C ALA A 617 -19.39 -7.33 35.21
N ARG A 618 -19.73 -6.76 36.37
CA ARG A 618 -19.71 -7.36 37.71
C ARG A 618 -21.04 -7.07 38.42
#